data_AF-A0A1L6ZPH3-F1
#
_entry.id   AF-A0A1L6ZPH3-F1
#
_cell.length_a   1.000
_cell.length_b   1.000
_cell.length_c   1.000
_cell.angle_alpha   90.00
_cell.angle_beta   90.00
_cell.angle_gamma   90.00
#
_symmetry.space_group_name_H-M   'P 1'
#
loop_
_entity.id
_entity.type
_entity.pdbx_description
1 polymer ?
#
loop_
_entity_poly.entity_id
_entity_poly.type
_entity_poly.pdbx_seq_one_letter_code
_entity_poly.pdbx_strand_id
1 'polypeptide(L)'
;MADFLCQASNWLYNWQTLISGILAVVAAAVSVWYLRKQIAQSEQHERERSSRRFNAVRATLPLTLSQVCNYCLEIGRCLADLHHASEEEYLNQSYAAPSLPEDVPAALEKAIEATVDKSLISALSDIISNLQTLNSRINGISIDSRRRLQVTKLNVEYYIAQSATVYAIAASLFPYARRETDAPPASYSLNDVGGALFLMDLGDGLQKRIYELVERMFKPKEA
;
A
#
# COMPACT_ATOMS: atom_id res chain seq x y z
N MET A 1 -47.26 -4.44 -74.33
CA MET A 1 -46.90 -5.41 -73.28
C MET A 1 -45.41 -5.31 -72.92
N ALA A 2 -44.49 -5.14 -73.89
CA ALA A 2 -43.06 -4.94 -73.64
C ALA A 2 -42.70 -3.66 -72.85
N ASP A 3 -43.34 -2.52 -73.16
CA ASP A 3 -43.05 -1.25 -72.45
C ASP A 3 -43.45 -1.27 -70.97
N PHE A 4 -44.53 -1.99 -70.63
CA PHE A 4 -44.99 -2.15 -69.25
C PHE A 4 -44.00 -2.97 -68.41
N LEU A 5 -43.40 -4.01 -69.00
CA LEU A 5 -42.36 -4.81 -68.34
C LEU A 5 -41.07 -4.00 -68.12
N CYS A 6 -40.71 -3.12 -69.07
CA CYS A 6 -39.54 -2.25 -68.93
C CYS A 6 -39.75 -1.18 -67.84
N GLN A 7 -40.93 -0.58 -67.76
CA GLN A 7 -41.26 0.44 -66.75
C GLN A 7 -41.33 -0.15 -65.33
N ALA A 8 -41.91 -1.36 -65.17
CA ALA A 8 -41.94 -2.05 -63.88
C ALA A 8 -40.53 -2.45 -63.39
N SER A 9 -39.66 -2.89 -64.29
CA SER A 9 -38.26 -3.21 -63.99
C SER A 9 -37.47 -1.98 -63.50
N ASN A 10 -37.61 -0.84 -64.18
CA ASN A 10 -36.92 0.40 -63.78
C ASN A 10 -37.42 0.95 -62.44
N TRP A 11 -38.72 0.79 -62.15
CA TRP A 11 -39.28 1.16 -60.85
C TRP A 11 -38.71 0.29 -59.73
N LEU A 12 -38.67 -1.04 -59.91
CA LEU A 12 -38.09 -1.96 -58.92
C LEU A 12 -36.61 -1.67 -58.67
N TYR A 13 -35.86 -1.36 -59.74
CA TYR A 13 -34.43 -1.05 -59.66
C TYR A 13 -34.16 0.23 -58.84
N ASN A 14 -35.03 1.25 -58.98
CA ASN A 14 -34.92 2.49 -58.20
C ASN A 14 -35.28 2.30 -56.72
N TRP A 15 -36.15 1.34 -56.39
CA TRP A 15 -36.48 1.00 -54.99
C TRP A 15 -35.40 0.15 -54.30
N GLN A 16 -34.61 -0.61 -55.06
CA GLN A 16 -33.55 -1.48 -54.53
C GLN A 16 -32.45 -0.71 -53.78
N THR A 17 -32.09 0.48 -54.25
CA THR A 17 -31.06 1.32 -53.61
C THR A 17 -31.55 1.90 -52.27
N LEU A 18 -32.82 2.31 -52.20
CA LEU A 18 -33.45 2.78 -50.97
C LEU A 18 -33.50 1.68 -49.91
N ILE A 19 -33.90 0.46 -50.31
CA ILE A 19 -33.96 -0.70 -49.41
C ILE A 19 -32.56 -1.04 -48.89
N SER A 20 -31.55 -1.06 -49.75
CA SER A 20 -30.15 -1.29 -49.35
C SER A 20 -29.65 -0.24 -48.36
N GLY A 21 -29.99 1.04 -48.57
CA GLY A 21 -29.64 2.13 -47.66
C GLY A 21 -30.27 1.98 -46.27
N ILE A 22 -31.56 1.65 -46.21
CA ILE A 22 -32.27 1.39 -44.94
C ILE A 22 -31.64 0.20 -44.21
N LEU A 23 -31.39 -0.91 -44.92
CA LEU A 23 -30.75 -2.09 -44.33
C LEU A 23 -29.36 -1.78 -43.78
N ALA A 24 -28.57 -0.97 -44.49
CA ALA A 24 -27.25 -0.54 -44.02
C ALA A 24 -27.34 0.29 -42.72
N VAL A 25 -28.28 1.23 -42.63
CA VAL A 25 -28.50 2.04 -41.41
C VAL A 25 -28.95 1.16 -40.25
N VAL A 26 -29.87 0.21 -40.49
CA VAL A 26 -30.33 -0.73 -39.46
C VAL A 26 -29.17 -1.62 -38.98
N ALA A 27 -28.39 -2.19 -39.91
CA ALA A 27 -27.22 -3.00 -39.57
C ALA A 27 -26.20 -2.20 -38.75
N ALA A 28 -25.93 -0.94 -39.13
CA ALA A 28 -25.05 -0.05 -38.37
C ALA A 28 -25.60 0.23 -36.96
N ALA A 29 -26.89 0.54 -36.83
CA ALA A 29 -27.53 0.80 -35.54
C ALA A 29 -27.48 -0.42 -34.60
N VAL A 30 -27.78 -1.61 -35.13
CA VAL A 30 -27.68 -2.89 -34.40
C VAL A 30 -26.24 -3.14 -33.97
N SER A 31 -25.27 -2.92 -34.86
CA SER A 31 -23.84 -3.10 -34.56
C SER A 31 -23.38 -2.19 -33.41
N VAL A 32 -23.76 -0.91 -33.44
CA VAL A 32 -23.44 0.04 -32.36
C VAL A 32 -24.10 -0.38 -31.04
N TRP A 33 -25.34 -0.86 -31.07
CA TRP A 33 -26.02 -1.36 -29.87
C TRP A 33 -25.32 -2.58 -29.27
N TYR A 34 -24.92 -3.56 -30.09
CA TYR A 34 -24.15 -4.73 -29.64
C TYR A 34 -22.79 -4.34 -29.07
N LEU A 35 -22.06 -3.42 -29.71
CA LEU A 35 -20.77 -2.93 -29.20
C LEU A 35 -20.92 -2.26 -27.83
N ARG A 36 -21.92 -1.40 -27.66
CA ARG A 36 -22.20 -0.76 -26.35
C ARG A 36 -22.52 -1.79 -25.27
N LYS A 37 -23.34 -2.80 -25.61
CA LYS A 37 -23.67 -3.90 -24.69
C LYS A 37 -22.43 -4.70 -24.29
N GLN A 38 -21.55 -5.01 -25.24
CA GLN A 38 -20.29 -5.72 -24.97
C GLN A 38 -19.33 -4.90 -24.10
N ILE A 39 -19.20 -3.59 -24.33
CA ILE A 39 -18.38 -2.70 -23.51
C ILE A 39 -18.90 -2.70 -22.07
N ALA A 40 -20.21 -2.52 -21.87
CA ALA A 40 -20.81 -2.53 -20.54
C ALA A 40 -20.58 -3.86 -19.81
N GLN A 41 -20.71 -4.99 -20.51
CA GLN A 41 -20.45 -6.32 -19.93
C GLN A 41 -18.96 -6.51 -19.58
N SER A 42 -18.05 -6.04 -20.44
CA SER A 42 -16.60 -6.07 -20.19
C SER A 42 -16.21 -5.25 -18.96
N GLU A 43 -16.75 -4.03 -18.84
CA GLU A 43 -16.55 -3.18 -17.66
C GLU A 43 -17.08 -3.83 -16.38
N GLN A 44 -18.24 -4.49 -16.44
CA GLN A 44 -18.78 -5.21 -15.30
C GLN A 44 -17.87 -6.37 -14.87
N HIS A 45 -17.40 -7.19 -15.82
CA HIS A 45 -16.50 -8.30 -15.52
C HIS A 45 -15.16 -7.82 -14.93
N GLU A 46 -14.62 -6.70 -15.42
CA GLU A 46 -13.39 -6.13 -14.88
C GLU A 46 -13.60 -5.57 -13.45
N ARG A 47 -14.73 -4.90 -13.18
CA ARG A 47 -15.08 -4.45 -11.82
C ARG A 47 -15.23 -5.63 -10.86
N GLU A 48 -15.91 -6.70 -11.28
CA GLU A 48 -16.06 -7.91 -10.46
C GLU A 48 -14.70 -8.58 -10.21
N ARG A 49 -13.85 -8.67 -11.22
CA ARG A 49 -12.50 -9.23 -11.09
C ARG A 49 -11.64 -8.41 -10.13
N SER A 50 -11.64 -7.09 -10.29
CA SER A 50 -10.94 -6.16 -9.40
C SER A 50 -11.44 -6.27 -7.96
N SER A 51 -12.75 -6.30 -7.75
CA SER A 51 -13.35 -6.47 -6.42
C SER A 51 -12.98 -7.81 -5.77
N ARG A 52 -13.00 -8.91 -6.51
CA ARG A 52 -12.56 -10.23 -6.00
C ARG A 52 -11.09 -10.22 -5.63
N ARG A 53 -10.23 -9.61 -6.46
CA ARG A 53 -8.79 -9.46 -6.18
C ARG A 53 -8.56 -8.65 -4.91
N PHE A 54 -9.22 -7.50 -4.77
CA PHE A 54 -9.15 -6.66 -3.59
C PHE A 54 -9.60 -7.42 -2.33
N ASN A 55 -10.75 -8.12 -2.40
CA ASN A 55 -11.27 -8.88 -1.27
C ASN A 55 -10.33 -10.00 -0.83
N ALA A 56 -9.68 -10.68 -1.77
CA ALA A 56 -8.69 -11.71 -1.47
C ALA A 56 -7.45 -11.12 -0.77
N VAL A 57 -6.92 -10.00 -1.26
CA VAL A 57 -5.76 -9.35 -0.63
C VAL A 57 -6.11 -8.75 0.73
N ARG A 58 -7.28 -8.11 0.87
CA ARG A 58 -7.76 -7.57 2.15
C ARG A 58 -7.91 -8.68 3.19
N ALA A 59 -8.27 -9.91 2.80
CA ALA A 59 -8.37 -11.04 3.72
C ALA A 59 -7.00 -11.50 4.27
N THR A 60 -5.91 -11.31 3.53
CA THR A 60 -4.55 -11.65 3.98
C THR A 60 -3.81 -10.48 4.61
N LEU A 61 -4.29 -9.24 4.40
CA LEU A 61 -3.64 -8.02 4.89
C LEU A 61 -3.37 -8.01 6.42
N PRO A 62 -4.29 -8.48 7.31
CA PRO A 62 -4.00 -8.53 8.74
C PRO A 62 -2.77 -9.38 9.09
N LEU A 63 -2.53 -10.46 8.35
CA LEU A 63 -1.35 -11.31 8.56
C LEU A 63 -0.06 -10.55 8.22
N THR A 64 -0.04 -9.89 7.07
CA THR A 64 1.10 -9.07 6.63
C THR A 64 1.36 -7.91 7.59
N LEU A 65 0.32 -7.19 8.04
CA LEU A 65 0.46 -6.11 9.00
C LEU A 65 0.98 -6.62 10.36
N SER A 66 0.58 -7.82 10.79
CA SER A 66 1.11 -8.46 12.00
C SER A 66 2.61 -8.76 11.88
N GLN A 67 3.06 -9.27 10.73
CA GLN A 67 4.49 -9.50 10.46
C GLN A 67 5.29 -8.19 10.52
N VAL A 68 4.77 -7.10 9.94
CA VAL A 68 5.38 -5.76 10.02
C VAL A 68 5.49 -5.31 11.47
N CYS A 69 4.39 -5.37 12.22
CA CYS A 69 4.37 -4.99 13.64
C CYS A 69 5.37 -5.79 14.47
N ASN A 70 5.44 -7.11 14.28
CA ASN A 70 6.37 -7.98 15.01
C ASN A 70 7.83 -7.65 14.70
N TYR A 71 8.15 -7.44 13.41
CA TYR A 71 9.48 -7.03 12.98
C TYR A 71 9.90 -5.69 13.60
N CYS A 72 8.99 -4.71 13.63
CA CYS A 72 9.24 -3.41 14.26
C CYS A 72 9.49 -3.53 15.78
N LEU A 73 8.71 -4.37 16.48
CA LEU A 73 8.91 -4.62 17.91
C LEU A 73 10.26 -5.28 18.19
N GLU A 74 10.64 -6.28 17.38
CA GLU A 74 11.91 -6.98 17.51
C GLU A 74 13.10 -6.02 17.31
N ILE A 75 13.07 -5.19 16.26
CA ILE A 75 14.07 -4.15 16.06
C ILE A 75 14.11 -3.17 17.23
N GLY A 76 12.95 -2.70 17.69
CA GLY A 76 12.86 -1.74 18.80
C GLY A 76 13.55 -2.26 20.05
N ARG A 77 13.31 -3.53 20.40
CA ARG A 77 13.94 -4.21 21.55
C ARG A 77 15.44 -4.38 21.35
N CYS A 78 15.88 -4.92 20.21
CA CYS A 78 17.31 -5.11 19.94
C CYS A 78 18.08 -3.78 19.95
N LEU A 79 17.48 -2.69 19.47
CA LEU A 79 18.07 -1.36 19.53
C LEU A 79 18.07 -0.78 20.95
N ALA A 80 17.06 -1.06 21.76
CA ALA A 80 17.02 -0.67 23.16
C ALA A 80 18.12 -1.37 23.96
N ASP A 81 18.26 -2.68 23.78
CA ASP A 81 19.35 -3.46 24.39
C ASP A 81 20.71 -2.90 23.99
N LEU A 82 20.89 -2.61 22.70
CA LEU A 82 22.10 -1.98 22.17
C LEU A 82 22.36 -0.59 22.79
N HIS A 83 21.30 0.20 22.99
CA HIS A 83 21.39 1.53 23.62
C HIS A 83 21.83 1.44 25.09
N HIS A 84 21.21 0.53 25.86
CA HIS A 84 21.50 0.31 27.27
C HIS A 84 22.90 -0.27 27.50
N ALA A 85 23.35 -1.15 26.61
CA ALA A 85 24.66 -1.78 26.70
C ALA A 85 25.82 -0.85 26.32
N SER A 86 25.51 0.32 25.77
CA SER A 86 26.48 1.37 25.45
C SER A 86 26.76 2.22 26.68
N GLU A 87 27.86 1.95 27.40
CA GLU A 87 28.32 2.82 28.50
C GLU A 87 28.78 4.19 27.97
N GLU A 88 29.41 4.20 26.79
CA GLU A 88 29.90 5.41 26.10
C GLU A 88 28.90 5.92 25.06
N GLU A 89 29.22 7.04 24.42
CA GLU A 89 28.45 7.59 23.28
C GLU A 89 28.49 6.67 22.04
N TYR A 90 29.43 5.72 22.00
CA TYR A 90 29.70 4.84 20.88
C TYR A 90 29.45 3.36 21.18
N LEU A 91 28.89 2.68 20.19
CA LEU A 91 28.56 1.25 20.24
C LEU A 91 29.76 0.37 19.89
N ASN A 92 30.26 -0.39 20.87
CA ASN A 92 31.35 -1.36 20.68
C ASN A 92 30.88 -2.83 20.68
N GLN A 93 29.56 -3.06 20.75
CA GLN A 93 29.00 -4.40 20.84
C GLN A 93 28.52 -4.94 19.48
N SER A 94 28.64 -6.26 19.30
CA SER A 94 28.16 -6.94 18.10
C SER A 94 26.63 -6.92 18.07
N TYR A 95 26.07 -6.34 17.02
CA TYR A 95 24.63 -6.27 16.81
C TYR A 95 24.18 -7.26 15.72
N ALA A 96 23.29 -8.17 16.09
CA ALA A 96 22.63 -9.10 15.17
C ALA A 96 21.28 -8.52 14.76
N ALA A 97 21.22 -7.96 13.55
CA ALA A 97 20.00 -7.36 13.00
C ALA A 97 18.91 -8.41 12.77
N PRO A 98 17.67 -8.19 13.25
CA PRO A 98 16.51 -8.94 12.77
C PRO A 98 16.35 -8.79 11.26
N SER A 99 16.09 -9.89 10.56
CA SER A 99 15.85 -9.88 9.12
C SER A 99 14.41 -9.52 8.80
N LEU A 100 14.20 -8.61 7.84
CA LEU A 100 12.86 -8.35 7.29
C LEU A 100 12.29 -9.62 6.64
N PRO A 101 11.06 -10.05 6.96
CA PRO A 101 10.43 -11.17 6.28
C PRO A 101 10.31 -10.92 4.77
N GLU A 102 10.75 -11.89 3.96
CA GLU A 102 10.86 -11.76 2.50
C GLU A 102 9.51 -11.55 1.79
N ASP A 103 8.42 -12.02 2.39
CA ASP A 103 7.07 -11.97 1.84
C ASP A 103 6.35 -10.63 2.06
N VAL A 104 6.78 -9.85 3.06
CA VAL A 104 6.11 -8.61 3.47
C VAL A 104 6.07 -7.56 2.34
N PRO A 105 7.20 -7.18 1.69
CA PRO A 105 7.16 -6.17 0.63
C PRO A 105 6.25 -6.57 -0.54
N ALA A 106 6.34 -7.82 -0.99
CA ALA A 106 5.53 -8.33 -2.09
C ALA A 106 4.03 -8.41 -1.73
N ALA A 107 3.69 -8.70 -0.48
CA ALA A 107 2.31 -8.72 -0.01
C ALA A 107 1.71 -7.29 0.05
N LEU A 108 2.48 -6.31 0.53
CA LEU A 108 2.05 -4.91 0.57
C LEU A 108 1.91 -4.32 -0.85
N GLU A 109 2.82 -4.64 -1.77
CA GLU A 109 2.73 -4.26 -3.18
C GLU A 109 1.45 -4.81 -3.83
N LYS A 110 1.15 -6.10 -3.63
CA LYS A 110 -0.10 -6.70 -4.12
C LYS A 110 -1.35 -6.02 -3.55
N ALA A 111 -1.29 -5.50 -2.32
CA ALA A 111 -2.40 -4.75 -1.71
C ALA A 111 -2.57 -3.37 -2.35
N ILE A 112 -1.47 -2.69 -2.66
CA ILE A 112 -1.48 -1.42 -3.39
C ILE A 112 -2.06 -1.62 -4.80
N GLU A 113 -1.63 -2.64 -5.53
CA GLU A 113 -2.15 -2.92 -6.88
C GLU A 113 -3.64 -3.28 -6.92
N ALA A 114 -4.15 -3.86 -5.83
CA ALA A 114 -5.52 -4.34 -5.77
C ALA A 114 -6.53 -3.27 -5.32
N THR A 115 -6.08 -2.10 -4.85
CA THR A 115 -6.96 -1.04 -4.34
C THR A 115 -6.94 0.21 -5.24
N VAL A 116 -8.03 0.97 -5.18
CA VAL A 116 -8.12 2.32 -5.77
C VAL A 116 -8.16 3.42 -4.69
N ASP A 117 -8.17 3.03 -3.41
CA ASP A 117 -8.22 3.94 -2.28
C ASP A 117 -6.85 4.60 -2.06
N LYS A 118 -6.77 5.91 -2.33
CA LYS A 118 -5.53 6.68 -2.23
C LYS A 118 -4.96 6.73 -0.81
N SER A 119 -5.82 6.74 0.22
CA SER A 119 -5.39 6.78 1.61
C SER A 119 -4.73 5.46 2.00
N LEU A 120 -5.30 4.33 1.57
CA LEU A 120 -4.67 3.03 1.76
C LEU A 120 -3.34 2.92 0.99
N ILE A 121 -3.31 3.36 -0.28
CA ILE A 121 -2.09 3.34 -1.10
C ILE A 121 -0.98 4.15 -0.42
N SER A 122 -1.29 5.35 0.08
CA SER A 122 -0.31 6.19 0.80
C SER A 122 0.22 5.47 2.03
N ALA A 123 -0.66 4.97 2.91
CA ALA A 123 -0.25 4.32 4.15
C ALA A 123 0.63 3.08 3.90
N LEU A 124 0.27 2.23 2.94
CA LEU A 124 1.06 1.05 2.58
C LEU A 124 2.41 1.44 1.94
N SER A 125 2.44 2.49 1.11
CA SER A 125 3.68 3.00 0.52
C SER A 125 4.62 3.57 1.57
N ASP A 126 4.06 4.29 2.57
CA ASP A 126 4.81 4.82 3.70
C ASP A 126 5.41 3.70 4.54
N ILE A 127 4.68 2.61 4.78
CA ILE A 127 5.20 1.40 5.45
C ILE A 127 6.38 0.83 4.65
N ILE A 128 6.24 0.59 3.34
CA ILE A 128 7.31 0.01 2.50
C ILE A 128 8.55 0.91 2.52
N SER A 129 8.38 2.21 2.29
CA SER A 129 9.49 3.16 2.23
C SER A 129 10.26 3.24 3.56
N ASN A 130 9.52 3.30 4.67
CA ASN A 130 10.14 3.35 6.00
C ASN A 130 10.78 2.02 6.37
N LEU A 131 10.19 0.86 6.04
CA LEU A 131 10.79 -0.45 6.27
C LEU A 131 12.11 -0.61 5.50
N GLN A 132 12.15 -0.23 4.22
CA GLN A 132 13.38 -0.30 3.42
C GLN A 132 14.48 0.60 3.99
N THR A 133 14.11 1.83 4.37
CA THR A 133 15.04 2.78 4.99
C THR A 133 15.56 2.26 6.33
N LEU A 134 14.66 1.77 7.19
CA LEU A 134 15.01 1.19 8.49
C LEU A 134 15.93 -0.02 8.28
N ASN A 135 15.54 -0.99 7.45
CA ASN A 135 16.34 -2.19 7.20
C ASN A 135 17.73 -1.84 6.64
N SER A 136 17.85 -0.86 5.74
CA SER A 136 19.15 -0.38 5.25
C SER A 136 20.02 0.18 6.38
N ARG A 137 19.45 1.02 7.25
CA ARG A 137 20.14 1.63 8.41
C ARG A 137 20.58 0.60 9.44
N ILE A 138 19.71 -0.35 9.76
CA ILE A 138 19.97 -1.42 10.73
C ILE A 138 21.07 -2.36 10.23
N ASN A 139 21.05 -2.71 8.94
CA ASN A 139 22.15 -3.46 8.32
C ASN A 139 23.46 -2.66 8.32
N GLY A 140 23.38 -1.34 8.16
CA GLY A 140 24.51 -0.41 8.34
C GLY A 140 25.16 -0.56 9.71
N ILE A 141 24.38 -0.55 10.80
CA ILE A 141 24.89 -0.77 12.16
C ILE A 141 25.62 -2.12 12.29
N SER A 142 25.06 -3.20 11.74
CA SER A 142 25.71 -4.53 11.81
C SER A 142 27.03 -4.59 11.04
N ILE A 143 27.17 -3.83 9.95
CA ILE A 143 28.42 -3.73 9.20
C ILE A 143 29.43 -2.83 9.95
N ASP A 144 28.96 -1.69 10.45
CA ASP A 144 29.78 -0.67 11.11
C ASP A 144 30.35 -1.18 12.44
N SER A 145 29.54 -1.89 13.23
CA SER A 145 29.98 -2.58 14.45
C SER A 145 31.12 -3.57 14.18
N ARG A 146 31.10 -4.30 13.05
CA ARG A 146 32.21 -5.18 12.64
C ARG A 146 33.47 -4.39 12.25
N ARG A 147 33.30 -3.18 11.72
CA ARG A 147 34.39 -2.28 11.30
C ARG A 147 34.87 -1.34 12.40
N ARG A 148 34.27 -1.40 13.61
CA ARG A 148 34.49 -0.45 14.71
C ARG A 148 34.23 1.00 14.30
N LEU A 149 33.28 1.21 13.39
CA LEU A 149 32.80 2.55 13.05
C LEU A 149 31.81 3.01 14.12
N GLN A 150 31.87 4.31 14.43
CA GLN A 150 31.14 4.92 15.52
C GLN A 150 29.66 5.13 15.16
N VAL A 151 28.78 4.31 15.73
CA VAL A 151 27.33 4.55 15.74
C VAL A 151 26.98 5.29 17.03
N THR A 152 26.34 6.45 16.92
CA THR A 152 25.95 7.27 18.07
C THR A 152 24.63 6.79 18.68
N LYS A 153 24.43 7.02 19.98
CA LYS A 153 23.14 6.79 20.67
C LYS A 153 21.96 7.50 20.01
N LEU A 154 22.19 8.70 19.48
CA LEU A 154 21.17 9.48 18.79
C LEU A 154 20.67 8.76 17.53
N ASN A 155 21.55 8.11 16.75
CA ASN A 155 21.13 7.34 15.59
C ASN A 155 20.23 6.16 15.99
N VAL A 156 20.60 5.45 17.06
CA VAL A 156 19.81 4.34 17.61
C VAL A 156 18.41 4.82 18.01
N GLU A 157 18.31 5.96 18.70
CA GLU A 157 17.04 6.55 19.10
C GLU A 157 16.16 6.94 17.91
N TYR A 158 16.76 7.53 16.86
CA TYR A 158 16.04 7.80 15.61
C TYR A 158 15.51 6.53 14.95
N TYR A 159 16.24 5.43 15.02
CA TYR A 159 15.81 4.17 14.43
C TYR A 159 14.71 3.50 15.25
N ILE A 160 14.75 3.61 16.59
CA ILE A 160 13.63 3.18 17.45
C ILE A 160 12.39 4.04 17.16
N ALA A 161 12.53 5.37 17.07
CA ALA A 161 11.45 6.28 16.71
C ALA A 161 10.82 5.92 15.35
N GLN A 162 11.66 5.64 14.34
CA GLN A 162 11.20 5.21 13.02
C GLN A 162 10.49 3.85 13.09
N SER A 163 11.01 2.88 13.83
CA SER A 163 10.37 1.58 14.02
C SER A 163 8.99 1.71 14.68
N ALA A 164 8.87 2.52 15.73
CA ALA A 164 7.61 2.78 16.42
C ALA A 164 6.59 3.51 15.52
N THR A 165 7.07 4.39 14.65
CA THR A 165 6.25 5.06 13.64
C THR A 165 5.68 4.06 12.63
N VAL A 166 6.51 3.17 12.07
CA VAL A 166 6.06 2.13 11.14
C VAL A 166 5.05 1.20 11.81
N TYR A 167 5.33 0.79 13.06
CA TYR A 167 4.39 0.01 13.86
C TYR A 167 3.04 0.71 13.98
N ALA A 168 3.03 1.99 14.35
CA ALA A 168 1.80 2.76 14.53
C ALA A 168 0.98 2.86 13.24
N ILE A 169 1.63 3.12 12.09
CA ILE A 169 0.97 3.14 10.78
C ILE A 169 0.35 1.77 10.48
N ALA A 170 1.13 0.69 10.59
CA ALA A 170 0.66 -0.66 10.33
C ALA A 170 -0.49 -1.07 11.27
N ALA A 171 -0.39 -0.74 12.55
CA ALA A 171 -1.40 -1.04 13.54
C ALA A 171 -2.72 -0.27 13.29
N SER A 172 -2.63 0.99 12.86
CA SER A 172 -3.81 1.80 12.53
C SER A 172 -4.65 1.20 11.39
N LEU A 173 -4.03 0.40 10.50
CA LEU A 173 -4.72 -0.25 9.38
C LEU A 173 -5.51 -1.51 9.79
N PHE A 174 -5.37 -2.04 11.02
CA PHE A 174 -6.06 -3.27 11.42
C PHE A 174 -7.60 -3.20 11.38
N PRO A 175 -8.27 -2.16 11.90
CA PRO A 175 -9.72 -2.05 11.82
C PRO A 175 -10.22 -2.12 10.37
N TYR A 176 -9.52 -1.43 9.47
CA TYR A 176 -9.82 -1.49 8.04
C TYR A 176 -9.56 -2.88 7.46
N ALA A 177 -8.40 -3.48 7.73
CA ALA A 177 -8.06 -4.80 7.21
C ALA A 177 -9.05 -5.89 7.68
N ARG A 178 -9.58 -5.75 8.90
CA ARG A 178 -10.59 -6.65 9.51
C ARG A 178 -12.04 -6.36 9.10
N ARG A 179 -12.27 -5.34 8.27
CA ARG A 179 -13.63 -4.87 7.87
C ARG A 179 -14.46 -4.34 9.03
N GLU A 180 -13.82 -3.80 10.05
CA GLU A 180 -14.46 -3.06 11.14
C GLU A 180 -14.76 -1.62 10.71
N THR A 181 -13.97 -1.07 9.78
CA THR A 181 -14.19 0.22 9.12
C THR A 181 -14.24 0.08 7.60
N ASP A 182 -15.06 0.93 6.96
CA ASP A 182 -15.18 0.98 5.49
C ASP A 182 -14.04 1.78 4.83
N ALA A 183 -13.44 2.71 5.56
CA ALA A 183 -12.33 3.54 5.11
C ALA A 183 -11.06 3.26 5.93
N PRO A 184 -9.87 3.31 5.30
CA PRO A 184 -8.61 3.29 6.01
C PRO A 184 -8.46 4.56 6.86
N PRO A 185 -7.70 4.53 7.96
CA PRO A 185 -7.37 5.73 8.71
C PRO A 185 -6.66 6.75 7.82
N ALA A 186 -7.04 8.02 7.93
CA ALA A 186 -6.38 9.11 7.20
C ALA A 186 -4.97 9.40 7.73
N SER A 187 -4.74 9.12 9.02
CA SER A 187 -3.48 9.35 9.73
C SER A 187 -3.39 8.46 10.96
N TYR A 188 -2.18 8.32 11.48
CA TYR A 188 -1.90 7.74 12.80
C TYR A 188 -1.60 8.89 13.79
N SER A 189 -1.85 8.66 15.08
CA SER A 189 -1.68 9.65 16.14
C SER A 189 -0.37 9.46 16.89
N LEU A 190 0.08 10.51 17.59
CA LEU A 190 1.21 10.39 18.54
C LEU A 190 0.95 9.37 19.63
N ASN A 191 -0.31 9.18 20.04
CA ASN A 191 -0.68 8.16 21.03
C ASN A 191 -0.44 6.75 20.50
N ASP A 192 -0.67 6.50 19.21
CA ASP A 192 -0.39 5.20 18.58
C ASP A 192 1.12 4.90 18.60
N VAL A 193 1.96 5.91 18.35
CA VAL A 193 3.42 5.78 18.45
C VAL A 193 3.84 5.57 19.91
N GLY A 194 3.24 6.29 20.86
CA GLY A 194 3.48 6.09 22.29
C GLY A 194 3.14 4.67 22.74
N GLY A 195 2.04 4.10 22.25
CA GLY A 195 1.66 2.71 22.47
C GLY A 195 2.68 1.72 21.89
N ALA A 196 3.20 1.99 20.69
CA ALA A 196 4.26 1.20 20.08
C ALA A 196 5.55 1.22 20.92
N LEU A 197 5.98 2.40 21.36
CA LEU A 197 7.17 2.57 22.21
C LEU A 197 7.02 1.83 23.54
N PHE A 198 5.83 1.83 24.14
CA PHE A 198 5.54 1.05 25.35
C PHE A 198 5.69 -0.46 25.10
N LEU A 199 5.17 -0.98 23.98
CA LEU A 199 5.27 -2.40 23.62
C LEU A 199 6.70 -2.87 23.29
N MET A 200 7.59 -1.94 22.94
CA MET A 200 9.01 -2.19 22.71
C MET A 200 9.82 -2.35 23.99
N ASP A 201 9.24 -2.10 25.17
CA ASP A 201 9.88 -2.30 26.48
C ASP A 201 11.22 -1.54 26.64
N LEU A 202 11.21 -0.25 26.29
CA LEU A 202 12.43 0.57 26.23
C LEU A 202 12.96 1.01 27.61
N GLY A 203 12.13 0.91 28.65
CA GLY A 203 12.32 1.56 29.95
C GLY A 203 11.96 3.05 29.95
N ASP A 204 11.51 3.57 31.10
CA ASP A 204 10.87 4.89 31.23
C ASP A 204 11.72 6.06 30.68
N GLY A 205 13.03 6.05 30.96
CA GLY A 205 13.93 7.14 30.57
C GLY A 205 14.14 7.22 29.05
N LEU A 206 14.37 6.08 28.40
CA LEU A 206 14.59 6.02 26.96
C LEU A 206 13.28 6.26 26.21
N GLN A 207 12.17 5.66 26.68
CA GLN A 207 10.84 5.86 26.12
C GLN A 207 10.46 7.35 26.08
N LYS A 208 10.66 8.09 27.18
CA LYS A 208 10.35 9.52 27.23
C LYS A 208 11.15 10.33 26.20
N ARG A 209 12.45 10.07 26.09
CA ARG A 209 13.33 10.78 25.15
C ARG A 209 12.95 10.53 23.70
N ILE A 210 12.63 9.28 23.37
CA ILE A 210 12.20 8.92 22.02
C ILE A 210 10.82 9.51 21.73
N TYR A 211 9.91 9.53 22.70
CA TYR A 211 8.62 10.17 22.54
C TYR A 211 8.76 11.68 22.25
N GLU A 212 9.60 12.40 22.99
CA GLU A 212 9.90 13.82 22.72
C GLU A 212 10.53 14.01 21.32
N LEU A 213 11.38 13.08 20.88
CA LEU A 213 11.96 13.10 19.54
C LEU A 213 10.88 12.96 18.45
N VAL A 214 9.99 11.98 18.60
CA VAL A 214 8.85 11.76 17.70
C VAL A 214 7.94 12.99 17.69
N GLU A 215 7.63 13.57 18.85
CA GLU A 215 6.78 14.77 18.93
C GLU A 215 7.37 15.93 18.11
N ARG A 216 8.70 16.13 18.16
CA ARG A 216 9.40 17.13 17.35
C ARG A 216 9.34 16.83 15.85
N MET A 217 9.35 15.55 15.46
CA MET A 217 9.22 15.14 14.07
C MET A 217 7.79 15.33 13.52
N PHE A 218 6.79 15.17 14.38
CA PHE A 218 5.37 15.33 14.03
C PHE A 218 4.90 16.77 13.95
N LYS A 219 5.52 17.69 14.70
CA LYS A 219 5.17 19.11 14.60
C LYS A 219 5.44 19.57 13.17
N PRO A 220 4.41 20.02 12.42
CA PRO A 220 4.63 20.56 11.10
C PRO A 220 5.64 21.69 11.24
N LYS A 221 6.67 21.70 10.38
CA LYS A 221 7.55 22.87 10.28
C LYS A 221 6.65 24.03 9.88
N GLU A 222 6.32 24.91 10.83
CA GLU A 222 5.68 26.18 10.53
C GLU A 222 6.57 26.86 9.48
N ALA A 223 6.06 26.95 8.26
CA ALA A 223 6.74 27.52 7.10
C ALA A 223 6.50 29.03 7.02
#